data_AF-A0A1I5HY75-F1
#
_entry.id   AF-A0A1I5HY75-F1
#
_cell.length_a   1.000
_cell.length_b   1.000
_cell.length_c   1.000
_cell.angle_alpha   90.00
_cell.angle_beta   90.00
_cell.angle_gamma   90.00
#
_symmetry.space_group_name_H-M   'P 1'
#
loop_
_entity.id
_entity.type
_entity.pdbx_description
1 polymer ?
#
loop_
_entity_poly.entity_id
_entity_poly.type
_entity_poly.pdbx_seq_one_letter_code
_entity_poly.pdbx_strand_id
1 'polypeptide(L)'
;MKSIVIIFPYFGKLPVQYKMWRASALQNPSVSFMFFTDADVEPAKNIIVHKMLFGEFQQLVQKAFDFDVVLDRPYKLCEYKQAYGYILHDYIKDYDFWGFGDLDLVYGDIRSFLTDSVLKYKFLLGWGHLTLLHNDEDTNTYFMKQVDGYQNYQDAFMTNKITFFDEYGHKGCSDKWHDCRPEDCWLEWSFDNASKPKQSYHFNSLTRGWKQIIFEHVDNKLYMLRFYHGQLEKKESLYAHFQHRGFMKDRVTDYSHFLVTPNAIIDYPKHFVNLRLRWLCRNRSLMTKYYQWKDRIIYKLGLSKTK
;
A
#
# COMPACT_ATOMS: atom_id res chain seq x y z
N MET A 1 6.63 -8.50 -22.39
CA MET A 1 6.03 -8.23 -21.06
C MET A 1 6.39 -6.80 -20.69
N LYS A 2 5.39 -5.97 -20.37
CA LYS A 2 5.63 -4.56 -20.02
C LYS A 2 6.36 -4.42 -18.68
N SER A 3 7.34 -3.53 -18.63
CA SER A 3 8.16 -3.23 -17.46
C SER A 3 7.38 -2.38 -16.44
N ILE A 4 7.55 -2.70 -15.15
CA ILE A 4 6.85 -2.05 -14.04
C ILE A 4 7.87 -1.64 -12.99
N VAL A 5 7.77 -0.39 -12.52
CA VAL A 5 8.45 0.07 -11.31
C VAL A 5 7.45 0.59 -10.29
N ILE A 6 7.62 0.24 -9.02
CA ILE A 6 6.84 0.81 -7.90
C ILE A 6 7.81 1.61 -7.04
N ILE A 7 7.50 2.88 -6.83
CA ILE A 7 8.37 3.89 -6.22
C ILE A 7 8.01 4.05 -4.74
N PHE A 8 9.03 4.03 -3.88
CA PHE A 8 8.94 4.17 -2.42
C PHE A 8 9.88 5.26 -1.91
N PRO A 9 9.48 6.53 -1.96
CA PRO A 9 10.09 7.56 -1.13
C PRO A 9 9.69 7.30 0.32
N TYR A 10 10.65 6.87 1.15
CA TYR A 10 10.38 6.48 2.53
C TYR A 10 11.54 6.90 3.41
N PHE A 11 11.27 7.67 4.46
CA PHE A 11 12.34 8.18 5.33
C PHE A 11 12.03 7.89 6.81
N GLY A 12 13.05 7.47 7.54
CA GLY A 12 12.99 7.09 8.94
C GLY A 12 12.94 5.58 9.18
N LYS A 13 12.23 5.16 10.23
CA LYS A 13 12.28 3.79 10.72
C LYS A 13 11.29 2.89 9.98
N LEU A 14 11.81 1.84 9.32
CA LEU A 14 11.01 0.83 8.64
C LEU A 14 9.92 0.22 9.55
N PRO A 15 8.72 -0.05 9.01
CA PRO A 15 7.64 -0.65 9.77
C PRO A 15 7.94 -2.12 10.11
N VAL A 16 7.27 -2.67 11.14
CA VAL A 16 7.41 -4.10 11.48
C VAL A 16 6.97 -5.02 10.33
N GLN A 17 6.10 -4.52 9.46
CA GLN A 17 5.63 -5.18 8.25
C GLN A 17 6.71 -5.29 7.16
N TYR A 18 7.79 -4.51 7.23
CA TYR A 18 8.76 -4.41 6.13
C TYR A 18 9.36 -5.77 5.73
N LYS A 19 9.63 -6.66 6.69
CA LYS A 19 10.21 -7.97 6.39
C LYS A 19 9.26 -8.85 5.57
N MET A 20 7.96 -8.89 5.90
CA MET A 20 6.98 -9.60 5.07
C MET A 20 6.74 -8.91 3.73
N TRP A 21 6.74 -7.57 3.71
CA TRP A 21 6.68 -6.78 2.48
C TRP A 21 7.83 -7.18 1.55
N ARG A 22 9.07 -7.15 2.07
CA ARG A 22 10.30 -7.49 1.34
C ARG A 22 10.27 -8.91 0.81
N ALA A 23 9.86 -9.87 1.65
CA ALA A 23 9.73 -11.26 1.26
C ALA A 23 8.76 -11.42 0.06
N SER A 24 7.59 -10.80 0.11
CA SER A 24 6.63 -10.86 -0.99
C SER A 24 7.08 -10.10 -2.24
N ALA A 25 7.79 -8.98 -2.09
CA ALA A 25 8.34 -8.20 -3.19
C ALA A 25 9.42 -8.98 -3.96
N LEU A 26 10.30 -9.70 -3.25
CA LEU A 26 11.34 -10.54 -3.87
C LEU A 26 10.75 -11.65 -4.76
N GLN A 27 9.54 -12.12 -4.45
CA GLN A 27 8.84 -13.15 -5.22
C GLN A 27 8.17 -12.61 -6.49
N ASN A 28 8.34 -11.31 -6.79
CA ASN A 28 7.88 -10.65 -8.00
C ASN A 28 9.07 -10.12 -8.83
N PRO A 29 9.96 -10.99 -9.36
CA PRO A 29 11.24 -10.57 -9.95
C PRO A 29 11.12 -9.75 -11.25
N SER A 30 9.93 -9.69 -11.85
CA SER A 30 9.63 -8.90 -13.06
C SER A 30 9.11 -7.49 -12.76
N VAL A 31 9.00 -7.13 -11.47
CA VAL A 31 8.55 -5.82 -10.99
C VAL A 31 9.70 -5.23 -10.20
N SER A 32 10.13 -4.02 -10.58
CA SER A 32 11.14 -3.27 -9.85
C SER A 32 10.50 -2.50 -8.69
N PHE A 33 11.12 -2.55 -7.52
CA PHE A 33 10.73 -1.75 -6.35
C PHE A 33 11.85 -0.74 -6.09
N MET A 34 11.60 0.54 -6.35
CA MET A 34 12.60 1.60 -6.33
C MET A 34 12.44 2.48 -5.10
N PHE A 35 13.45 2.46 -4.23
CA PHE A 35 13.47 3.23 -2.99
C PHE A 35 14.28 4.50 -3.12
N PHE A 36 13.78 5.57 -2.52
CA PHE A 36 14.51 6.80 -2.21
C PHE A 36 14.42 6.97 -0.69
N THR A 37 15.53 6.70 0.02
CA THR A 37 15.42 6.45 1.47
C THR A 37 16.72 6.67 2.24
N ASP A 38 16.58 7.07 3.50
CA ASP A 38 17.64 7.05 4.52
C ASP A 38 17.56 5.79 5.41
N ALA A 39 16.51 4.97 5.24
CA ALA A 39 16.27 3.78 6.02
C ALA A 39 17.17 2.60 5.60
N ASP A 40 17.30 1.60 6.47
CA ASP A 40 18.11 0.41 6.22
C ASP A 40 17.38 -0.61 5.32
N VAL A 41 17.35 -0.29 4.03
CA VAL A 41 16.74 -1.11 2.97
C VAL A 41 17.86 -1.84 2.22
N GLU A 42 17.85 -3.17 2.28
CA GLU A 42 18.81 -3.98 1.54
C GLU A 42 18.45 -4.05 0.04
N PRO A 43 19.39 -3.74 -0.88
CA PRO A 43 19.15 -3.90 -2.30
C PRO A 43 19.03 -5.38 -2.70
N ALA A 44 18.35 -5.62 -3.81
CA ALA A 44 18.23 -6.93 -4.45
C ALA A 44 18.06 -6.74 -5.96
N LYS A 45 18.02 -7.84 -6.73
CA LYS A 45 17.88 -7.76 -8.20
C LYS A 45 16.69 -6.90 -8.65
N ASN A 46 15.56 -7.00 -7.96
CA ASN A 46 14.35 -6.22 -8.24
C ASN A 46 14.05 -5.18 -7.15
N ILE A 47 14.98 -4.91 -6.23
CA ILE A 47 14.86 -3.85 -5.23
C ILE A 47 16.02 -2.87 -5.42
N ILE A 48 15.71 -1.73 -6.02
CA ILE A 48 16.65 -0.68 -6.37
C ILE A 48 16.65 0.33 -5.22
N VAL A 49 17.81 0.69 -4.69
CA VAL A 49 17.92 1.58 -3.52
C VAL A 49 18.77 2.79 -3.86
N HIS A 50 18.13 3.96 -3.92
CA HIS A 50 18.78 5.26 -3.94
C HIS A 50 18.87 5.78 -2.50
N LYS A 51 20.03 5.51 -1.87
CA LYS A 51 20.30 5.95 -0.50
C LYS A 51 20.50 7.47 -0.48
N MET A 52 19.65 8.19 0.25
CA MET A 52 19.70 9.65 0.40
C MET A 52 18.96 10.10 1.65
N LEU A 53 19.29 11.28 2.16
CA LEU A 53 18.59 11.93 3.25
C LEU A 53 17.27 12.55 2.77
N PHE A 54 16.31 12.72 3.68
CA PHE A 54 15.04 13.37 3.38
C PHE A 54 15.23 14.78 2.77
N GLY A 55 16.21 15.54 3.26
CA GLY A 55 16.57 16.86 2.73
C GLY A 55 16.99 16.87 1.27
N GLU A 56 17.65 15.82 0.80
CA GLU A 56 18.05 15.68 -0.61
C GLU A 56 16.82 15.38 -1.49
N PHE A 57 15.91 14.55 -0.99
CA PHE A 57 14.65 14.28 -1.70
C PHE A 57 13.74 15.52 -1.74
N GLN A 58 13.70 16.34 -0.68
CA GLN A 58 13.00 17.63 -0.70
C GLN A 58 13.50 18.52 -1.84
N GLN A 59 14.81 18.57 -2.07
CA GLN A 59 15.39 19.34 -3.18
C GLN A 59 15.02 18.76 -4.55
N LEU A 60 14.94 17.43 -4.69
CA LEU A 60 14.46 16.79 -5.93
C LEU A 60 13.01 17.18 -6.23
N VAL A 61 12.13 17.12 -5.22
CA VAL A 61 10.72 17.53 -5.37
C VAL A 61 10.63 19.01 -5.71
N GLN A 62 11.35 19.88 -5.00
CA GLN A 62 11.32 21.33 -5.25
C GLN A 62 11.79 21.70 -6.65
N LYS A 63 12.79 21.01 -7.22
CA LYS A 63 13.29 21.28 -8.57
C LYS A 63 12.26 20.96 -9.67
N ALA A 64 11.27 20.12 -9.38
CA ALA A 64 10.24 19.76 -10.35
C ALA A 64 9.17 20.84 -10.52
N PHE A 65 9.10 21.84 -9.63
CA PHE A 65 8.05 22.85 -9.64
C PHE A 65 8.62 24.28 -9.55
N ASP A 66 7.93 25.23 -10.17
CA ASP A 66 8.29 26.65 -10.22
C ASP A 66 7.70 27.47 -9.05
N PHE A 67 7.06 26.81 -8.10
CA PHE A 67 6.52 27.38 -6.87
C PHE A 67 7.09 26.66 -5.63
N ASP A 68 7.04 27.32 -4.48
CA ASP A 68 7.53 26.75 -3.22
C ASP A 68 6.63 25.60 -2.75
N VAL A 69 7.17 24.38 -2.77
CA VAL A 69 6.45 23.19 -2.30
C VAL A 69 6.64 23.00 -0.81
N VAL A 70 5.60 22.51 -0.13
CA VAL A 70 5.64 22.14 1.28
C VAL A 70 5.79 20.64 1.41
N LEU A 71 7.01 20.21 1.72
CA LEU A 71 7.36 18.84 2.07
C LEU A 71 8.11 18.83 3.40
N ASP A 72 7.47 19.32 4.46
CA ASP A 72 8.08 19.58 5.77
C ASP A 72 8.40 18.32 6.60
N ARG A 73 7.76 17.19 6.28
CA ARG A 73 7.93 15.92 6.99
C ARG A 73 7.71 14.72 6.07
N PRO A 74 8.30 13.54 6.37
CA PRO A 74 8.16 12.36 5.52
C PRO A 74 6.70 11.97 5.21
N TYR A 75 5.79 12.09 6.18
CA TYR A 75 4.38 11.73 5.94
C TYR A 75 3.68 12.59 4.88
N LYS A 76 4.18 13.81 4.63
CA LYS A 76 3.63 14.70 3.59
C LYS A 76 3.90 14.16 2.17
N LEU A 77 4.79 13.18 2.00
CA LEU A 77 5.02 12.47 0.74
C LEU A 77 3.75 11.82 0.16
N CYS A 78 2.76 11.46 0.97
CA CYS A 78 1.49 10.91 0.48
C CYS A 78 0.81 11.84 -0.54
N GLU A 79 0.91 13.15 -0.33
CA GLU A 79 0.30 14.15 -1.20
C GLU A 79 0.99 14.22 -2.58
N TYR A 80 2.26 13.81 -2.68
CA TYR A 80 3.05 13.84 -3.91
C TYR A 80 3.02 12.52 -4.69
N LYS A 81 2.34 11.47 -4.18
CA LYS A 81 2.31 10.12 -4.79
C LYS A 81 1.94 10.16 -6.28
N GLN A 82 0.94 10.97 -6.63
CA GLN A 82 0.43 11.12 -8.00
C GLN A 82 1.39 11.88 -8.93
N ALA A 83 2.42 12.52 -8.38
CA ALA A 83 3.41 13.27 -9.13
C ALA A 83 4.77 12.56 -9.25
N TYR A 84 4.96 11.37 -8.66
CA TYR A 84 6.28 10.72 -8.66
C TYR A 84 6.81 10.42 -10.05
N GLY A 85 5.96 10.03 -11.02
CA GLY A 85 6.42 9.81 -12.38
C GLY A 85 6.93 11.07 -13.07
N TYR A 86 6.40 12.23 -12.70
CA TYR A 86 6.87 13.53 -13.16
C TYR A 86 8.15 13.97 -12.43
N ILE A 87 8.15 13.91 -11.09
CA ILE A 87 9.28 14.35 -10.24
C ILE A 87 10.52 13.49 -10.50
N LEU A 88 10.35 12.18 -10.73
CA LEU A 88 11.43 11.20 -10.84
C LEU A 88 11.57 10.68 -12.27
N HIS A 89 11.13 11.44 -13.27
CA HIS A 89 11.11 11.04 -14.67
C HIS A 89 12.44 10.43 -15.13
N ASP A 90 13.57 11.07 -14.81
CA ASP A 90 14.91 10.61 -15.19
C ASP A 90 15.26 9.21 -14.68
N TYR A 91 14.67 8.78 -13.56
CA TYR A 91 14.89 7.46 -12.95
C TYR A 91 14.00 6.38 -13.56
N ILE A 92 12.85 6.76 -14.13
CA ILE A 92 11.81 5.81 -14.53
C ILE A 92 11.49 5.82 -16.02
N LYS A 93 12.08 6.72 -16.83
CA LYS A 93 11.76 6.91 -18.26
C LYS A 93 11.83 5.63 -19.13
N ASP A 94 12.62 4.65 -18.73
CA ASP A 94 12.78 3.38 -19.45
C ASP A 94 11.75 2.30 -19.05
N TYR A 95 10.84 2.62 -18.12
CA TYR A 95 9.74 1.73 -17.71
C TYR A 95 8.46 2.06 -18.48
N ASP A 96 7.66 1.04 -18.79
CA ASP A 96 6.34 1.20 -19.41
C ASP A 96 5.28 1.67 -18.39
N PHE A 97 5.45 1.29 -17.12
CA PHE A 97 4.56 1.64 -16.02
C PHE A 97 5.38 2.03 -14.79
N TRP A 98 4.91 3.05 -14.08
CA TRP A 98 5.35 3.36 -12.73
C TRP A 98 4.18 3.25 -11.76
N GLY A 99 4.45 3.33 -10.47
CA GLY A 99 3.42 3.30 -9.46
C GLY A 99 3.97 3.68 -8.10
N PHE A 100 3.10 3.66 -7.11
CA PHE A 100 3.46 3.88 -5.72
C PHE A 100 2.70 2.90 -4.83
N GLY A 101 3.23 2.63 -3.65
CA GLY A 101 2.53 1.84 -2.66
C GLY A 101 3.06 2.01 -1.25
N ASP A 102 2.41 1.31 -0.32
CA ASP A 102 2.75 1.37 1.11
C ASP A 102 3.60 0.16 1.54
N LEU A 103 4.39 0.34 2.61
CA LEU A 103 5.25 -0.71 3.19
C LEU A 103 4.53 -1.61 4.19
N ASP A 104 3.22 -1.41 4.39
CA ASP A 104 2.36 -2.31 5.16
C ASP A 104 1.48 -3.19 4.25
N LEU A 105 1.97 -3.44 3.03
CA LEU A 105 1.44 -4.43 2.11
C LEU A 105 2.16 -5.78 2.19
N VAL A 106 1.45 -6.83 1.80
CA VAL A 106 2.03 -8.11 1.37
C VAL A 106 1.47 -8.39 0.00
N TYR A 107 2.35 -8.65 -0.98
CA TYR A 107 1.96 -8.96 -2.35
C TYR A 107 1.70 -10.46 -2.54
N GLY A 108 0.80 -10.79 -3.46
CA GLY A 108 0.76 -12.08 -4.14
C GLY A 108 1.53 -12.01 -5.45
N ASP A 109 1.06 -12.75 -6.45
CA ASP A 109 1.66 -12.75 -7.79
C ASP A 109 1.14 -11.54 -8.56
N ILE A 110 1.94 -10.49 -8.68
CA ILE A 110 1.51 -9.25 -9.34
C ILE A 110 1.13 -9.50 -10.80
N ARG A 111 1.83 -10.40 -11.49
CA ARG A 111 1.64 -10.65 -12.94
C ARG A 111 0.44 -11.53 -13.24
N SER A 112 -0.04 -12.31 -12.27
CA SER A 112 -1.28 -13.07 -12.44
C SER A 112 -2.52 -12.16 -12.50
N PHE A 113 -2.46 -10.98 -11.89
CA PHE A 113 -3.56 -9.99 -11.94
C PHE A 113 -3.28 -8.83 -12.90
N LEU A 114 -2.06 -8.30 -12.94
CA LEU A 114 -1.66 -7.21 -13.83
C LEU A 114 -1.08 -7.78 -15.13
N THR A 115 -1.94 -8.45 -15.88
CA THR A 115 -1.61 -9.07 -17.17
C THR A 115 -1.43 -8.03 -18.27
N ASP A 116 -0.88 -8.42 -19.43
CA ASP A 116 -0.75 -7.51 -20.57
C ASP A 116 -2.12 -6.95 -21.04
N SER A 117 -3.23 -7.66 -20.81
CA SER A 117 -4.58 -7.15 -21.12
C SER A 117 -5.07 -6.08 -20.14
N VAL A 118 -4.53 -6.06 -18.92
CA VAL A 118 -4.78 -5.03 -17.90
C VAL A 118 -3.80 -3.87 -18.09
N LEU A 119 -2.55 -4.14 -18.46
CA LEU A 119 -1.53 -3.13 -18.73
C LEU A 119 -1.74 -2.38 -20.07
N LYS A 120 -2.97 -2.31 -20.56
CA LYS A 120 -3.40 -1.39 -21.64
C LYS A 120 -4.04 -0.11 -21.10
N TYR A 121 -4.51 -0.13 -19.85
CA TYR A 121 -5.12 1.01 -19.16
C TYR A 121 -4.04 1.96 -18.66
N LYS A 122 -4.40 3.23 -18.42
CA LYS A 122 -3.47 4.25 -17.91
C LYS A 122 -3.42 4.31 -16.40
N PHE A 123 -4.54 4.06 -15.72
CA PHE A 123 -4.65 4.18 -14.26
C PHE A 123 -5.22 2.90 -13.65
N LEU A 124 -4.43 2.21 -12.83
CA LEU A 124 -4.76 0.88 -12.32
C LEU A 124 -4.86 0.91 -10.79
N LEU A 125 -5.88 0.21 -10.26
CA LEU A 125 -6.25 0.07 -8.84
C LEU A 125 -6.73 1.37 -8.20
N GLY A 126 -5.94 2.44 -8.29
CA GLY A 126 -6.29 3.79 -7.84
C GLY A 126 -6.37 4.01 -6.33
N TRP A 127 -5.93 3.03 -5.53
CA TRP A 127 -5.93 3.16 -4.08
C TRP A 127 -4.60 3.73 -3.59
N GLY A 128 -4.66 4.58 -2.56
CA GLY A 128 -3.47 5.20 -1.97
C GLY A 128 -2.38 4.20 -1.54
N HIS A 129 -2.76 2.96 -1.21
CA HIS A 129 -1.82 1.92 -0.81
C HIS A 129 -1.16 1.15 -1.96
N LEU A 130 -1.77 1.09 -3.15
CA LEU A 130 -1.13 0.61 -4.38
C LEU A 130 -1.86 1.15 -5.60
N THR A 131 -1.15 1.89 -6.43
CA THR A 131 -1.64 2.41 -7.71
C THR A 131 -0.53 2.30 -8.75
N LEU A 132 -0.90 1.93 -9.98
CA LEU A 132 0.01 1.96 -11.13
C LEU A 132 -0.51 2.91 -12.20
N LEU A 133 0.41 3.58 -12.85
CA LEU A 133 0.19 4.54 -13.91
C LEU A 133 1.03 4.17 -15.13
N HIS A 134 0.44 4.27 -16.33
CA HIS A 134 1.19 4.15 -17.57
C HIS A 134 2.20 5.30 -17.67
N ASN A 135 3.43 5.00 -18.09
CA ASN A 135 4.51 5.97 -18.11
C ASN A 135 4.52 6.73 -19.44
N ASP A 136 3.64 7.72 -19.55
CA ASP A 136 3.60 8.63 -20.69
C ASP A 136 3.34 10.07 -20.21
N GLU A 137 3.59 11.05 -21.07
CA GLU A 137 3.46 12.47 -20.73
C GLU A 137 2.05 12.86 -20.25
N ASP A 138 1.00 12.38 -20.92
CA ASP A 138 -0.39 12.69 -20.55
C ASP A 138 -0.75 12.11 -19.18
N THR A 139 -0.35 10.87 -18.91
CA THR A 139 -0.59 10.23 -17.61
C THR A 139 0.24 10.87 -16.50
N ASN A 140 1.52 11.12 -16.74
CA ASN A 140 2.46 11.66 -15.75
C ASN A 140 2.14 13.10 -15.34
N THR A 141 1.46 13.86 -16.20
CA THR A 141 1.07 15.25 -15.92
C THR A 141 -0.42 15.41 -15.60
N TYR A 142 -1.23 14.35 -15.65
CA TYR A 142 -2.68 14.43 -15.41
C TYR A 142 -3.05 14.99 -14.03
N PHE A 143 -2.22 14.75 -13.01
CA PHE A 143 -2.42 15.33 -11.68
C PHE A 143 -2.50 16.86 -11.72
N MET A 144 -1.81 17.51 -12.67
CA MET A 144 -1.80 18.96 -12.87
C MET A 144 -3.09 19.50 -13.50
N LYS A 145 -3.86 18.65 -14.19
CA LYS A 145 -5.08 19.08 -14.89
C LYS A 145 -6.12 19.59 -13.91
N GLN A 146 -6.51 20.85 -14.06
CA GLN A 146 -7.57 21.47 -13.27
C GLN A 146 -8.94 21.03 -13.82
N VAL A 147 -9.81 20.57 -12.92
CA VAL A 147 -11.18 20.16 -13.23
C VAL A 147 -12.07 20.64 -12.09
N ASP A 148 -13.16 21.32 -12.44
CA ASP A 148 -14.11 21.85 -11.46
C ASP A 148 -14.65 20.74 -10.55
N GLY A 149 -14.64 21.02 -9.24
CA GLY A 149 -15.08 20.06 -8.22
C GLY A 149 -14.01 19.08 -7.72
N TYR A 150 -12.78 19.16 -8.23
CA TYR A 150 -11.63 18.40 -7.75
C TYR A 150 -10.55 19.30 -7.13
N GLN A 151 -9.73 18.72 -6.26
CA GLN A 151 -8.61 19.41 -5.64
C GLN A 151 -7.59 19.87 -6.69
N ASN A 152 -7.03 21.06 -6.49
CA ASN A 152 -5.87 21.55 -7.23
C ASN A 152 -4.58 21.02 -6.59
N TYR A 153 -3.66 20.50 -7.41
CA TYR A 153 -2.39 19.97 -6.93
C TYR A 153 -1.51 21.04 -6.27
N GLN A 154 -1.55 22.29 -6.74
CA GLN A 154 -0.77 23.38 -6.16
C GLN A 154 -1.21 23.64 -4.73
N ASP A 155 -2.52 23.68 -4.46
CA ASP A 155 -3.06 23.85 -3.11
C ASP A 155 -2.62 22.71 -2.18
N ALA A 156 -2.66 21.47 -2.68
CA ALA A 156 -2.19 20.30 -1.94
C ALA A 156 -0.68 20.38 -1.65
N PHE A 157 0.13 20.90 -2.59
CA PHE A 157 1.59 20.95 -2.45
C PHE A 157 2.05 22.16 -1.63
N MET A 158 1.30 23.27 -1.63
CA MET A 158 1.65 24.51 -0.91
C MET A 158 1.11 24.56 0.53
N THR A 159 0.33 23.56 0.95
CA THR A 159 -0.16 23.46 2.33
C THR A 159 0.61 22.44 3.16
N ASN A 160 0.82 22.72 4.44
CA ASN A 160 1.37 21.74 5.39
C ASN A 160 0.36 20.68 5.86
N LYS A 161 -0.93 20.86 5.52
CA LYS A 161 -2.01 19.92 5.83
C LYS A 161 -1.95 18.70 4.93
N ILE A 162 -2.52 17.60 5.42
CA ILE A 162 -2.79 16.39 4.63
C ILE A 162 -4.21 16.56 4.07
N THR A 163 -4.34 16.57 2.75
CA THR A 163 -5.59 16.76 2.02
C THR A 163 -6.05 15.47 1.33
N PHE A 164 -5.27 14.39 1.44
CA PHE A 164 -5.55 13.09 0.84
C PHE A 164 -5.67 13.20 -0.69
N PHE A 165 -4.77 13.98 -1.31
CA PHE A 165 -4.79 14.22 -2.75
C PHE A 165 -4.67 12.94 -3.59
N ASP A 166 -4.05 11.88 -3.06
CA ASP A 166 -3.87 10.59 -3.73
C ASP A 166 -5.04 9.61 -3.53
N GLU A 167 -5.97 9.84 -2.61
CA GLU A 167 -7.01 8.87 -2.22
C GLU A 167 -8.39 9.14 -2.83
N TYR A 168 -9.26 8.12 -2.75
CA TYR A 168 -10.68 8.22 -3.08
C TYR A 168 -11.50 8.86 -1.95
N GLY A 169 -12.64 9.47 -2.29
CA GLY A 169 -13.59 10.05 -1.35
C GLY A 169 -13.18 11.44 -0.82
N HIS A 170 -12.17 12.05 -1.43
CA HIS A 170 -11.62 13.34 -1.02
C HIS A 170 -11.62 14.38 -2.16
N LYS A 171 -12.20 14.05 -3.31
CA LYS A 171 -12.08 14.82 -4.55
C LYS A 171 -10.62 15.01 -4.99
N GLY A 172 -9.78 14.03 -4.65
CA GLY A 172 -8.38 13.96 -5.04
C GLY A 172 -8.18 13.46 -6.46
N CYS A 173 -6.94 13.13 -6.81
CA CYS A 173 -6.56 12.68 -8.14
C CYS A 173 -7.18 11.32 -8.50
N SER A 174 -7.35 10.41 -7.54
CA SER A 174 -7.95 9.10 -7.79
C SER A 174 -9.45 9.22 -8.11
N ASP A 175 -10.18 10.08 -7.38
CA ASP A 175 -11.56 10.44 -7.73
C ASP A 175 -11.60 11.09 -9.13
N LYS A 176 -10.67 12.00 -9.44
CA LYS A 176 -10.59 12.68 -10.74
C LYS A 176 -10.39 11.71 -11.91
N TRP A 177 -9.46 10.75 -11.78
CA TRP A 177 -9.28 9.69 -12.77
C TRP A 177 -10.57 8.87 -12.97
N HIS A 178 -11.18 8.42 -11.88
CA HIS A 178 -12.39 7.61 -11.92
C HIS A 178 -13.56 8.33 -12.60
N ASP A 179 -13.80 9.58 -12.21
CA ASP A 179 -14.98 10.33 -12.64
C ASP A 179 -14.79 10.97 -14.03
N CYS A 180 -13.56 11.38 -14.40
CA CYS A 180 -13.30 12.14 -15.63
C CYS A 180 -12.64 11.35 -16.76
N ARG A 181 -12.04 10.18 -16.48
CA ARG A 181 -11.44 9.26 -17.48
C ARG A 181 -11.69 7.78 -17.13
N PRO A 182 -12.94 7.36 -16.91
CA PRO A 182 -13.25 5.97 -16.52
C PRO A 182 -12.78 4.92 -17.54
N GLU A 183 -12.74 5.27 -18.83
CA GLU A 183 -12.29 4.42 -19.93
C GLU A 183 -10.79 4.11 -19.90
N ASP A 184 -10.00 5.00 -19.29
CA ASP A 184 -8.56 4.83 -19.11
C ASP A 184 -8.22 4.05 -17.83
N CYS A 185 -9.23 3.69 -17.02
CA CYS A 185 -9.05 3.11 -15.70
C CYS A 185 -9.33 1.60 -15.65
N TRP A 186 -8.55 0.90 -14.81
CA TRP A 186 -8.84 -0.47 -14.37
C TRP A 186 -8.92 -0.53 -12.84
N LEU A 187 -10.14 -0.56 -12.30
CA LEU A 187 -10.41 -0.35 -10.86
C LEU A 187 -10.97 -1.62 -10.19
N GLU A 188 -10.42 -2.78 -10.53
CA GLU A 188 -10.88 -4.06 -10.02
C GLU A 188 -10.47 -4.33 -8.56
N TRP A 189 -11.31 -5.07 -7.85
CA TRP A 189 -11.18 -5.33 -6.42
C TRP A 189 -10.48 -6.67 -6.12
N SER A 190 -9.35 -6.89 -6.81
CA SER A 190 -8.56 -8.12 -6.70
C SER A 190 -7.61 -8.17 -5.49
N PHE A 191 -7.80 -7.29 -4.52
CA PHE A 191 -6.97 -7.14 -3.31
C PHE A 191 -7.83 -7.13 -2.04
N ASP A 192 -7.20 -7.14 -0.86
CA ASP A 192 -7.90 -7.04 0.41
C ASP A 192 -7.36 -5.92 1.31
N ASN A 193 -8.17 -4.91 1.54
CA ASN A 193 -7.91 -3.94 2.61
C ASN A 193 -8.38 -4.53 3.95
N ALA A 194 -7.43 -4.88 4.83
CA ALA A 194 -7.77 -5.47 6.11
C ALA A 194 -8.25 -4.38 7.10
N SER A 195 -9.33 -4.68 7.83
CA SER A 195 -9.93 -3.73 8.77
C SER A 195 -8.95 -3.20 9.81
N LYS A 196 -9.09 -1.92 10.14
CA LYS A 196 -8.35 -1.29 11.26
C LYS A 196 -8.75 -1.97 12.57
N PRO A 197 -7.85 -2.06 13.57
CA PRO A 197 -8.16 -2.70 14.85
C PRO A 197 -9.41 -2.18 15.56
N LYS A 198 -9.70 -0.88 15.45
CA LYS A 198 -10.90 -0.22 16.00
C LYS A 198 -12.22 -0.62 15.32
N GLN A 199 -12.15 -1.00 14.04
CA GLN A 199 -13.30 -1.48 13.26
C GLN A 199 -13.52 -2.96 13.55
N SER A 200 -12.46 -3.74 13.40
CA SER A 200 -12.40 -5.11 13.88
C SER A 200 -10.94 -5.46 14.17
N TYR A 201 -10.66 -5.92 15.38
CA TYR A 201 -9.32 -6.35 15.75
C TYR A 201 -8.90 -7.54 14.89
N HIS A 202 -9.78 -8.54 14.77
CA HIS A 202 -9.63 -9.58 13.77
C HIS A 202 -9.74 -8.94 12.37
N PHE A 203 -9.12 -9.52 11.34
CA PHE A 203 -9.26 -8.96 9.99
C PHE A 203 -10.66 -9.22 9.42
N ASN A 204 -11.35 -8.16 9.01
CA ASN A 204 -12.37 -8.22 7.95
C ASN A 204 -11.72 -7.71 6.66
N SER A 205 -12.05 -8.30 5.51
CA SER A 205 -11.76 -7.69 4.23
C SER A 205 -12.78 -6.59 3.99
N LEU A 206 -12.33 -5.33 3.98
CA LEU A 206 -13.18 -4.17 3.68
C LEU A 206 -13.54 -4.14 2.19
N THR A 207 -12.70 -4.74 1.34
CA THR A 207 -12.89 -4.80 -0.10
C THR A 207 -13.87 -5.92 -0.50
N ARG A 208 -13.65 -7.15 -0.01
CA ARG A 208 -14.40 -8.35 -0.43
C ARG A 208 -15.44 -8.83 0.59
N GLY A 209 -15.57 -8.12 1.72
CA GLY A 209 -16.60 -8.35 2.74
C GLY A 209 -16.42 -9.61 3.60
N TRP A 210 -15.37 -10.41 3.37
CA TRP A 210 -15.11 -11.60 4.18
C TRP A 210 -14.81 -11.22 5.63
N LYS A 211 -15.44 -11.94 6.55
CA LYS A 211 -15.24 -11.77 7.99
C LYS A 211 -14.35 -12.89 8.52
N GLN A 212 -13.72 -12.60 9.65
CA GLN A 212 -12.92 -13.54 10.43
C GLN A 212 -11.79 -14.17 9.62
N ILE A 213 -11.06 -13.32 8.88
CA ILE A 213 -10.02 -13.76 7.97
C ILE A 213 -8.63 -13.72 8.61
N ILE A 214 -7.74 -14.50 8.01
CA ILE A 214 -6.28 -14.37 8.10
C ILE A 214 -5.70 -14.46 6.69
N PHE A 215 -4.40 -14.20 6.55
CA PHE A 215 -3.73 -14.36 5.26
C PHE A 215 -2.64 -15.42 5.35
N GLU A 216 -2.47 -16.16 4.28
CA GLU A 216 -1.39 -17.11 4.06
C GLU A 216 -0.59 -16.63 2.84
N HIS A 217 0.71 -16.47 3.01
CA HIS A 217 1.64 -16.24 1.91
C HIS A 217 2.51 -17.47 1.75
N VAL A 218 2.52 -18.05 0.55
CA VAL A 218 3.30 -19.24 0.21
C VAL A 218 3.81 -19.10 -1.23
N ASP A 219 5.10 -19.36 -1.42
CA ASP A 219 5.80 -19.14 -2.69
C ASP A 219 5.68 -17.68 -3.12
N ASN A 220 4.95 -17.40 -4.21
CA ASN A 220 4.61 -16.06 -4.70
C ASN A 220 3.12 -15.72 -4.56
N LYS A 221 2.34 -16.53 -3.85
CA LYS A 221 0.88 -16.39 -3.77
C LYS A 221 0.43 -15.92 -2.41
N LEU A 222 -0.57 -15.04 -2.42
CA LEU A 222 -1.23 -14.55 -1.22
C LEU A 222 -2.69 -15.00 -1.21
N TYR A 223 -3.09 -15.58 -0.10
CA TYR A 223 -4.42 -16.13 0.08
C TYR A 223 -5.09 -15.56 1.32
N MET A 224 -6.31 -15.06 1.13
CA MET A 224 -7.24 -14.80 2.21
C MET A 224 -7.92 -16.11 2.63
N LEU A 225 -7.88 -16.42 3.92
CA LEU A 225 -8.44 -17.63 4.51
C LEU A 225 -9.58 -17.30 5.46
N ARG A 226 -10.67 -18.06 5.43
CA ARG A 226 -11.73 -18.03 6.47
C ARG A 226 -12.29 -19.42 6.73
N PHE A 227 -12.94 -19.60 7.89
CA PHE A 227 -13.79 -20.76 8.11
C PHE A 227 -15.26 -20.37 7.96
N TYR A 228 -15.98 -21.04 7.08
CA TYR A 228 -17.42 -20.84 6.86
C TYR A 228 -18.10 -22.21 6.85
N HIS A 229 -19.17 -22.37 7.66
CA HIS A 229 -19.85 -23.66 7.88
C HIS A 229 -18.92 -24.85 8.16
N GLY A 230 -17.84 -24.61 8.91
CA GLY A 230 -16.85 -25.62 9.28
C GLY A 230 -15.82 -25.96 8.19
N GLN A 231 -15.96 -25.41 6.99
CA GLN A 231 -15.01 -25.59 5.89
C GLN A 231 -14.02 -24.43 5.81
N LEU A 232 -12.78 -24.74 5.43
CA LEU A 232 -11.76 -23.73 5.14
C LEU A 232 -11.97 -23.23 3.71
N GLU A 233 -12.34 -21.96 3.58
CA GLU A 233 -12.37 -21.29 2.29
C GLU A 233 -11.08 -20.50 2.08
N LYS A 234 -10.57 -20.54 0.85
CA LYS A 234 -9.31 -19.93 0.42
C LYS A 234 -9.57 -19.13 -0.85
N LYS A 235 -9.12 -17.87 -0.87
CA LYS A 235 -9.25 -16.99 -2.04
C LYS A 235 -7.96 -16.21 -2.28
N GLU A 236 -7.45 -16.27 -3.51
CA GLU A 236 -6.23 -15.55 -3.90
C GLU A 236 -6.44 -14.04 -3.89
N SER A 237 -5.37 -13.29 -3.67
CA SER A 237 -5.36 -11.83 -3.58
C SER A 237 -4.09 -11.27 -4.20
N LEU A 238 -4.21 -10.18 -4.95
CA LEU A 238 -3.08 -9.44 -5.52
C LEU A 238 -2.18 -8.86 -4.43
N TYR A 239 -2.79 -8.29 -3.39
CA TYR A 239 -2.10 -7.90 -2.16
C TYR A 239 -3.10 -7.79 -1.00
N ALA A 240 -2.57 -7.72 0.21
CA ALA A 240 -3.32 -7.35 1.40
C ALA A 240 -2.68 -6.16 2.11
N HIS A 241 -3.51 -5.23 2.57
CA HIS A 241 -3.09 -4.00 3.24
C HIS A 241 -3.34 -4.06 4.75
N PHE A 242 -2.31 -3.80 5.56
CA PHE A 242 -2.29 -4.01 7.02
C PHE A 242 -2.10 -2.72 7.84
N GLN A 243 -2.93 -1.71 7.55
CA GLN A 243 -2.91 -0.41 8.21
C GLN A 243 -3.11 -0.42 9.73
N HIS A 244 -2.42 0.52 10.39
CA HIS A 244 -2.52 0.82 11.83
C HIS A 244 -2.09 -0.33 12.76
N ARG A 245 -1.11 -1.14 12.35
CA ARG A 245 -0.68 -2.34 13.07
C ARG A 245 0.78 -2.35 13.54
N GLY A 246 1.29 -1.19 13.94
CA GLY A 246 2.65 -1.08 14.53
C GLY A 246 2.89 -1.90 15.81
N PHE A 247 1.86 -2.53 16.39
CA PHE A 247 1.98 -3.46 17.52
C PHE A 247 2.13 -4.93 17.10
N MET A 248 2.06 -5.24 15.79
CA MET A 248 2.25 -6.60 15.31
C MET A 248 3.63 -7.10 15.70
N LYS A 249 3.71 -8.37 16.06
CA LYS A 249 4.97 -9.04 16.36
C LYS A 249 5.39 -9.85 15.15
N ASP A 250 6.61 -9.63 14.68
CA ASP A 250 7.26 -10.56 13.77
C ASP A 250 7.77 -11.77 14.58
N ARG A 251 7.27 -12.95 14.25
CA ARG A 251 7.66 -14.25 14.83
C ARG A 251 7.94 -15.27 13.73
N VAL A 252 8.20 -14.80 12.52
CA VAL A 252 8.50 -15.66 11.38
C VAL A 252 9.97 -16.06 11.46
N THR A 253 10.23 -17.34 11.28
CA THR A 253 11.58 -17.89 11.12
C THR A 253 11.91 -18.13 9.65
N ASP A 254 10.88 -18.41 8.84
CA ASP A 254 11.02 -18.63 7.40
C ASP A 254 9.93 -17.86 6.63
N TYR A 255 10.37 -16.91 5.81
CA TYR A 255 9.50 -16.07 4.99
C TYR A 255 9.03 -16.75 3.69
N SER A 256 9.44 -17.99 3.40
CA SER A 256 8.94 -18.77 2.27
C SER A 256 7.46 -19.16 2.42
N HIS A 257 7.01 -19.39 3.66
CA HIS A 257 5.63 -19.77 3.98
C HIS A 257 5.20 -19.29 5.37
N PHE A 258 4.35 -18.27 5.41
CA PHE A 258 3.92 -17.65 6.67
C PHE A 258 2.44 -17.27 6.68
N LEU A 259 1.92 -17.02 7.89
CA LEU A 259 0.59 -16.50 8.12
C LEU A 259 0.67 -15.06 8.64
N VAL A 260 -0.16 -14.19 8.07
CA VAL A 260 -0.44 -12.88 8.65
C VAL A 260 -1.72 -12.96 9.46
N THR A 261 -1.58 -12.73 10.76
CA THR A 261 -2.68 -12.78 11.74
C THR A 261 -2.87 -11.40 12.36
N PRO A 262 -4.00 -11.13 13.06
CA PRO A 262 -4.32 -9.81 13.58
C PRO A 262 -3.22 -9.13 14.43
N ASN A 263 -2.36 -9.91 15.06
CA ASN A 263 -1.40 -9.43 16.06
C ASN A 263 0.03 -9.86 15.81
N ALA A 264 0.26 -10.67 14.78
CA ALA A 264 1.58 -11.22 14.50
C ALA A 264 1.66 -11.74 13.07
N ILE A 265 2.88 -11.75 12.57
CA ILE A 265 3.31 -12.55 11.44
C ILE A 265 3.94 -13.81 12.04
N ILE A 266 3.49 -14.99 11.66
CA ILE A 266 3.90 -16.26 12.28
C ILE A 266 4.19 -17.31 11.21
N ASP A 267 5.03 -18.29 11.53
CA ASP A 267 5.24 -19.45 10.66
C ASP A 267 3.94 -20.22 10.42
N TYR A 268 3.84 -20.84 9.25
CA TYR A 268 2.74 -21.77 8.99
C TYR A 268 2.79 -22.97 9.95
N PRO A 269 1.66 -23.39 10.55
CA PRO A 269 1.65 -24.48 11.51
C PRO A 269 2.03 -25.82 10.87
N LYS A 270 2.96 -26.57 11.47
CA LYS A 270 3.36 -27.93 11.02
C LYS A 270 2.46 -29.05 11.54
N HIS A 271 1.79 -28.83 12.68
CA HIS A 271 0.93 -29.82 13.34
C HIS A 271 -0.42 -29.20 13.70
N PHE A 272 -1.47 -30.03 13.70
CA PHE A 272 -2.85 -29.62 13.99
C PHE A 272 -3.30 -28.42 13.14
N VAL A 273 -2.92 -28.42 11.85
CA VAL A 273 -3.09 -27.29 10.92
C VAL A 273 -4.50 -26.75 10.94
N ASN A 274 -5.50 -27.61 10.67
CA ASN A 274 -6.90 -27.18 10.60
C ASN A 274 -7.39 -26.57 11.93
N LEU A 275 -7.07 -27.21 13.06
CA LEU A 275 -7.43 -26.72 14.40
C LEU A 275 -6.79 -25.35 14.69
N ARG A 276 -5.52 -25.17 14.33
CA ARG A 276 -4.79 -23.91 14.51
C ARG A 276 -5.33 -22.80 13.61
N LEU A 277 -5.56 -23.07 12.33
CA LEU A 277 -6.15 -22.11 11.41
C LEU A 277 -7.55 -21.69 11.88
N ARG A 278 -8.37 -22.65 12.30
CA ARG A 278 -9.71 -22.38 12.84
C ARG A 278 -9.65 -21.50 14.10
N TRP A 279 -8.70 -21.77 14.98
CA TRP A 279 -8.46 -20.93 16.16
C TRP A 279 -7.98 -19.53 15.80
N LEU A 280 -7.14 -19.38 14.78
CA LEU A 280 -6.65 -18.09 14.32
C LEU A 280 -7.77 -17.24 13.72
N CYS A 281 -8.68 -17.86 12.97
CA CYS A 281 -9.87 -17.25 12.38
C CYS A 281 -11.01 -16.98 13.39
N ARG A 282 -10.86 -17.27 14.69
CA ARG A 282 -11.94 -17.00 15.65
C ARG A 282 -12.21 -15.50 15.82
N ASN A 283 -13.45 -15.14 16.09
CA ASN A 283 -13.80 -13.77 16.46
C ASN A 283 -13.08 -13.29 17.73
N ARG A 284 -12.72 -12.01 17.78
CA ARG A 284 -11.98 -11.38 18.90
C ARG A 284 -12.64 -10.06 19.32
N SER A 285 -13.95 -10.09 19.55
CA SER A 285 -14.77 -8.90 19.83
C SER A 285 -14.31 -8.08 21.04
N LEU A 286 -13.82 -8.73 22.10
CA LEU A 286 -13.26 -8.05 23.28
C LEU A 286 -12.07 -7.16 22.92
N MET A 287 -11.18 -7.63 22.04
CA MET A 287 -10.04 -6.84 21.59
C MET A 287 -10.49 -5.66 20.72
N THR A 288 -11.51 -5.84 19.87
CA THR A 288 -12.10 -4.73 19.12
C THR A 288 -12.61 -3.64 20.07
N LYS A 289 -13.36 -4.01 21.11
CA LYS A 289 -13.85 -3.06 22.13
C LYS A 289 -12.70 -2.35 22.87
N TYR A 290 -11.63 -3.08 23.19
CA TYR A 290 -10.43 -2.48 23.79
C TYR A 290 -9.82 -1.39 22.90
N TYR A 291 -9.64 -1.64 21.60
CA TYR A 291 -9.09 -0.63 20.68
C TYR A 291 -10.05 0.55 20.48
N GLN A 292 -11.37 0.32 20.43
CA GLN A 292 -12.36 1.40 20.39
C GLN A 292 -12.30 2.29 21.63
N TRP A 293 -12.16 1.70 22.81
CA TRP A 293 -12.03 2.44 24.07
C TRP A 293 -10.71 3.20 24.14
N LYS A 294 -9.60 2.55 23.77
CA LYS A 294 -8.27 3.16 23.71
C LYS A 294 -8.25 4.40 22.82
N ASP A 295 -8.78 4.29 21.60
CA ASP A 295 -8.82 5.42 20.65
C ASP A 295 -9.70 6.57 21.18
N ARG A 296 -10.82 6.27 21.84
CA ARG A 296 -11.67 7.28 22.49
C ARG A 296 -10.93 8.04 23.59
N ILE A 297 -10.09 7.36 24.38
CA ILE A 297 -9.29 8.00 25.42
C ILE A 297 -8.22 8.89 24.80
N ILE A 298 -7.47 8.39 23.82
CA ILE A 298 -6.45 9.17 23.12
C ILE A 298 -7.03 10.45 22.54
N TYR A 299 -8.22 10.36 21.92
CA TYR A 299 -8.95 11.51 21.41
C TYR A 299 -9.33 12.50 22.52
N LYS A 300 -9.94 12.03 23.62
CA LYS A 300 -10.33 12.88 24.75
C LYS A 300 -9.15 13.58 25.43
N LEU A 301 -7.98 12.96 25.44
CA LEU A 301 -6.77 13.51 26.04
C LEU A 301 -6.00 14.46 25.11
N GLY A 302 -6.48 14.69 23.87
CA GLY A 302 -5.74 15.49 22.89
C GLY A 302 -4.40 14.85 22.45
N LEU A 303 -4.18 13.57 22.79
CA LEU A 303 -2.97 12.81 22.44
C LEU A 303 -3.05 12.19 21.04
N SER A 304 -4.13 12.49 20.31
CA SER A 304 -4.27 12.22 18.90
C SER A 304 -3.16 12.97 18.15
N LYS A 305 -1.98 12.38 18.06
CA LYS A 305 -0.98 12.79 17.07
C LYS A 305 -1.69 12.72 15.73
N THR A 306 -1.94 13.88 15.13
CA THR A 306 -2.08 14.03 13.69
C THR A 306 -0.95 13.21 13.08
N LYS A 307 -1.31 12.05 12.55
CA LYS A 307 -0.36 11.20 11.83
C LYS A 307 -0.04 11.87 10.51
#